data_AF-A0A8B9VAB8-F1
#
_entry.id   AF-A0A8B9VAB8-F1
#
_cell.length_a   1.000
_cell.length_b   1.000
_cell.length_c   1.000
_cell.angle_alpha   90.00
_cell.angle_beta   90.00
_cell.angle_gamma   90.00
#
_symmetry.space_group_name_H-M   'P 1'
#
loop_
_entity.id
_entity.type
_entity.pdbx_description
1 polymer ?
#
loop_
_entity_poly.entity_id
_entity_poly.type
_entity_poly.pdbx_seq_one_letter_code
_entity_poly.pdbx_strand_id
1 'polypeptide(L)'
;MSMKSRIPLILLACGSFNPITNMHMRLFELARDHLHQTGRYQVIEGIMSPVNDDYRKKGLVPARHRVAMAKLALETSDWIRVDPWESEQETWTETVKVLRHHYNESLRLLQYKKEFIKNKQPLEGSTENSLSSHYTVLPELKLLCGADFLQTFQTPNLWKKEHVKEIVEKFGLVCISRAGSDPAQYISESELLTKFQHNIFLVKEWIQNEISATQIRYALCRGLSVKYLVPDSVISYIAHHNIYTEESERKNEGDLLQPLRLHNTTTTVSWEGDKLLCVQKGEKEDRGWTQWIEGDEMHLEIRVCGVKCKQVFKKVQ
;
A
#
# COMPACT_ATOMS: atom_id res chain seq x y z
N MET A 1 38.31 0.36 16.05
CA MET A 1 37.20 -0.56 15.72
C MET A 1 36.69 -0.22 14.33
N SER A 2 36.76 -1.15 13.38
CA SER A 2 36.26 -0.92 12.01
C SER A 2 34.76 -0.62 12.06
N MET A 3 34.33 0.56 11.58
CA MET A 3 32.91 0.85 11.40
C MET A 3 32.34 -0.18 10.41
N LYS A 4 31.52 -1.12 10.89
CA LYS A 4 30.74 -1.99 9.99
C LYS A 4 29.81 -1.08 9.17
N SER A 5 29.89 -1.15 7.84
CA SER A 5 28.95 -0.42 6.99
C SER A 5 27.54 -0.92 7.27
N ARG A 6 26.65 -0.02 7.67
CA ARG A 6 25.23 -0.35 7.89
C ARG A 6 24.51 -0.40 6.55
N ILE A 7 23.49 -1.25 6.46
CA ILE A 7 22.63 -1.37 5.28
C ILE A 7 21.71 -0.14 5.25
N PRO A 8 21.76 0.71 4.20
CA PRO A 8 20.79 1.78 4.05
C PRO A 8 19.38 1.19 3.90
N LEU A 9 18.39 1.79 4.55
CA LEU A 9 17.03 1.26 4.56
C LEU A 9 15.99 2.37 4.39
N ILE A 10 15.02 2.14 3.52
CA ILE A 10 13.85 2.98 3.29
C ILE A 10 12.63 2.29 3.91
N LEU A 11 11.85 3.02 4.68
CA LEU A 11 10.58 2.56 5.24
C LEU A 11 9.43 3.09 4.39
N LEU A 12 8.57 2.21 3.87
CA LEU A 12 7.36 2.59 3.15
C LEU A 12 6.13 2.24 3.99
N ALA A 13 5.26 3.20 4.28
CA ALA A 13 3.95 2.96 4.87
C ALA A 13 2.84 3.26 3.86
N CYS A 14 2.18 2.22 3.38
CA CYS A 14 0.95 2.33 2.60
C CYS A 14 -0.26 2.39 3.53
N GLY A 15 -1.25 3.24 3.22
CA GLY A 15 -2.43 3.33 4.06
C GLY A 15 -3.44 4.37 3.59
N SER A 16 -4.61 4.37 4.23
CA SER A 16 -5.62 5.38 3.92
C SER A 16 -5.21 6.78 4.37
N PHE A 17 -4.63 6.92 5.57
CA PHE A 17 -4.33 8.21 6.22
C PHE A 17 -5.56 9.14 6.19
N ASN A 18 -6.66 8.67 6.76
CA ASN A 18 -7.99 9.29 6.65
C ASN A 18 -8.62 9.65 8.03
N PRO A 19 -8.10 10.66 8.75
CA PRO A 19 -6.90 11.43 8.43
C PRO A 19 -5.62 10.74 8.92
N ILE A 20 -4.47 11.32 8.58
CA ILE A 20 -3.22 11.06 9.31
C ILE A 20 -3.38 11.47 10.79
N THR A 21 -2.68 10.78 11.68
CA THR A 21 -2.71 11.01 13.14
C THR A 21 -1.30 10.93 13.71
N ASN A 22 -1.11 11.37 14.96
CA ASN A 22 0.18 11.26 15.65
C ASN A 22 0.68 9.81 15.75
N MET A 23 -0.22 8.82 15.81
CA MET A 23 0.16 7.41 15.79
C MET A 23 0.87 7.03 14.47
N HIS A 24 0.38 7.49 13.32
CA HIS A 24 1.00 7.15 12.03
C HIS A 24 2.45 7.63 11.95
N MET A 25 2.72 8.85 12.43
CA MET A 25 4.09 9.37 12.52
C MET A 25 4.90 8.61 13.56
N ARG A 26 4.29 8.23 14.69
CA ARG A 26 4.95 7.44 15.74
C ARG A 26 5.41 6.07 15.26
N LEU A 27 4.68 5.42 14.34
CA LEU A 27 5.10 4.15 13.73
C LEU A 27 6.48 4.25 13.06
N PHE A 28 6.73 5.35 12.35
CA PHE A 28 8.01 5.58 11.68
C PHE A 28 9.15 5.74 12.70
N GLU A 29 8.94 6.52 13.75
CA GLU A 29 9.95 6.71 14.80
C GLU A 29 10.29 5.41 15.52
N LEU A 30 9.28 4.62 15.90
CA LEU A 30 9.48 3.31 16.55
C LEU A 30 10.25 2.33 15.65
N ALA A 31 9.90 2.28 14.36
CA ALA A 31 10.59 1.45 13.39
C ALA A 31 12.05 1.87 13.19
N ARG A 32 12.28 3.18 13.06
CA ARG A 32 13.63 3.75 12.87
C ARG A 32 14.54 3.41 14.05
N ASP A 33 14.08 3.69 15.26
CA ASP A 33 14.83 3.41 16.49
C ASP A 33 15.19 1.93 16.60
N HIS A 34 14.21 1.04 16.39
CA HIS A 34 14.43 -0.40 16.46
C HIS A 34 15.48 -0.87 15.43
N LEU A 35 15.35 -0.44 14.18
CA LEU A 35 16.25 -0.84 13.10
C LEU A 35 17.68 -0.32 13.32
N HIS A 36 17.83 0.91 13.81
CA HIS A 36 19.14 1.45 14.20
C HIS A 36 19.76 0.69 15.38
N GLN A 37 18.96 0.32 16.38
CA GLN A 37 19.41 -0.45 17.56
C GLN A 37 19.94 -1.84 17.18
N THR A 38 19.48 -2.44 16.08
CA THR A 38 20.05 -3.71 15.58
C THR A 38 21.53 -3.60 15.19
N GLY A 39 22.04 -2.38 14.99
CA GLY A 39 23.38 -2.11 14.48
C GLY A 39 23.61 -2.52 13.03
N ARG A 40 22.62 -3.15 12.36
CA ARG A 40 22.69 -3.61 10.97
C ARG A 40 22.21 -2.55 9.98
N TYR A 41 21.16 -1.81 10.32
CA TYR A 41 20.50 -0.90 9.40
C TYR A 41 20.77 0.56 9.75
N GLN A 42 20.78 1.38 8.70
CA GLN A 42 20.68 2.82 8.78
C GLN A 42 19.45 3.23 7.99
N VAL A 43 18.35 3.52 8.70
CA VAL A 43 17.17 4.10 8.06
C VAL A 43 17.53 5.49 7.52
N ILE A 44 17.38 5.68 6.21
CA ILE A 44 17.74 6.90 5.49
C ILE A 44 16.53 7.72 5.06
N GLU A 45 15.35 7.10 4.98
CA GLU A 45 14.15 7.73 4.46
C GLU A 45 12.89 6.98 4.93
N GLY A 46 11.84 7.74 5.21
CA GLY A 46 10.47 7.26 5.38
C GLY A 46 9.58 7.79 4.26
N ILE A 47 8.75 6.93 3.69
CA ILE A 47 7.80 7.27 2.63
C ILE A 47 6.40 6.93 3.11
N MET A 48 5.53 7.94 3.18
CA MET A 48 4.11 7.76 3.41
C MET A 48 3.38 7.79 2.07
N SER A 49 2.70 6.68 1.72
CA SER A 49 2.00 6.49 0.45
C SER A 49 0.50 6.40 0.67
N PRO A 50 -0.26 7.49 0.52
CA PRO A 50 -1.71 7.46 0.61
C PRO A 50 -2.34 6.62 -0.50
N VAL A 51 -3.28 5.77 -0.11
CA VAL A 51 -3.98 4.87 -1.04
C VAL A 51 -4.80 5.66 -2.07
N ASN A 52 -5.00 5.08 -3.25
CA ASN A 52 -5.91 5.59 -4.27
C ASN A 52 -7.39 5.63 -3.81
N ASP A 53 -8.19 6.55 -4.36
CA ASP A 53 -9.62 6.69 -4.02
C ASP A 53 -10.47 5.50 -4.49
N ASP A 54 -10.06 4.81 -5.55
CA ASP A 54 -10.66 3.56 -6.00
C ASP A 54 -10.40 2.39 -5.06
N TYR A 55 -9.74 2.58 -3.91
CA TYR A 55 -9.76 1.59 -2.84
C TYR A 55 -11.17 1.34 -2.28
N ARG A 56 -12.07 2.32 -2.43
CA ARG A 56 -13.51 2.24 -2.07
C ARG A 56 -13.78 1.91 -0.59
N LYS A 57 -12.83 2.23 0.30
CA LYS A 57 -13.07 2.11 1.75
C LYS A 57 -14.20 3.06 2.18
N LYS A 58 -15.09 2.56 3.04
CA LYS A 58 -16.12 3.39 3.69
C LYS A 58 -15.49 4.62 4.36
N GLY A 59 -16.07 5.78 4.14
CA GLY A 59 -15.63 7.05 4.72
C GLY A 59 -14.36 7.64 4.08
N LEU A 60 -13.83 7.05 3.00
CA LEU A 60 -12.57 7.49 2.39
C LEU A 60 -12.72 8.82 1.63
N VAL A 61 -12.24 9.90 2.24
CA VAL A 61 -12.25 11.24 1.61
C VAL A 61 -11.24 11.31 0.45
N PRO A 62 -11.41 12.24 -0.50
CA PRO A 62 -10.56 12.33 -1.69
C PRO A 62 -9.06 12.38 -1.39
N ALA A 63 -8.26 11.70 -2.23
CA ALA A 63 -6.82 11.56 -2.10
C ALA A 63 -6.09 12.89 -1.93
N ARG A 64 -6.50 13.92 -2.69
CA ARG A 64 -5.93 15.28 -2.61
C ARG A 64 -5.90 15.82 -1.17
N HIS A 65 -6.95 15.56 -0.38
CA HIS A 65 -7.04 16.02 0.99
C HIS A 65 -6.14 15.21 1.91
N ARG A 66 -6.10 13.89 1.72
CA ARG A 66 -5.27 12.98 2.52
C ARG A 66 -3.78 13.23 2.29
N VAL A 67 -3.38 13.45 1.04
CA VAL A 67 -2.03 13.87 0.66
C VAL A 67 -1.69 15.23 1.28
N ALA A 68 -2.58 16.23 1.19
CA ALA A 68 -2.34 17.54 1.78
C ALA A 68 -2.18 17.48 3.31
N MET A 69 -3.07 16.76 4.00
CA MET A 69 -2.97 16.56 5.45
C MET A 69 -1.69 15.81 5.84
N ALA A 70 -1.29 14.78 5.09
CA ALA A 70 -0.03 14.08 5.34
C ALA A 70 1.19 14.99 5.14
N LYS A 71 1.18 15.88 4.14
CA LYS A 71 2.26 16.86 3.92
C LYS A 71 2.35 17.87 5.07
N LEU A 72 1.21 18.40 5.53
CA LEU A 72 1.16 19.32 6.67
C LEU A 72 1.64 18.65 7.96
N ALA A 73 1.25 17.41 8.21
CA ALA A 73 1.69 16.66 9.38
C ALA A 73 3.20 16.41 9.41
N LEU A 74 3.81 16.21 8.23
CA LEU A 74 5.23 15.89 8.09
C LEU A 74 6.10 17.13 7.82
N GLU A 75 5.56 18.35 7.92
CA GLU A 75 6.30 19.59 7.63
C GLU A 75 7.53 19.78 8.54
N THR A 76 7.49 19.21 9.74
CA THR A 76 8.60 19.25 10.72
C THR A 76 9.49 18.02 10.67
N SER A 77 9.17 17.02 9.83
CA SER A 77 9.99 15.83 9.68
C SER A 77 11.19 16.11 8.76
N ASP A 78 12.37 15.67 9.18
CA ASP A 78 13.61 15.78 8.40
C ASP A 78 13.92 14.53 7.56
N TRP A 79 13.12 13.47 7.69
CA TRP A 79 13.42 12.16 7.09
C TRP A 79 12.21 11.43 6.50
N ILE A 80 10.98 11.86 6.80
CA ILE A 80 9.75 11.26 6.27
C ILE A 80 9.13 12.21 5.25
N ARG A 81 8.82 11.71 4.06
CA ARG A 81 8.08 12.45 3.04
C ARG A 81 6.78 11.75 2.65
N VAL A 82 5.88 12.51 2.05
CA VAL A 82 4.70 11.97 1.37
C VAL A 82 5.02 11.72 -0.10
N ASP A 83 4.63 10.57 -0.62
CA ASP A 83 4.65 10.28 -2.05
C ASP A 83 3.22 10.07 -2.56
N PRO A 84 2.72 10.90 -3.49
CA PRO A 84 1.36 10.77 -4.00
C PRO A 84 1.22 9.74 -5.13
N TRP A 85 2.31 9.09 -5.58
CA TRP A 85 2.29 8.22 -6.77
C TRP A 85 1.17 7.16 -6.72
N GLU A 86 0.99 6.45 -5.59
CA GLU A 86 -0.08 5.46 -5.42
C GLU A 86 -1.47 6.10 -5.58
N SER A 87 -1.64 7.29 -5.00
CA SER A 87 -2.91 8.01 -5.02
C SER A 87 -3.25 8.64 -6.37
N GLU A 88 -2.22 8.87 -7.20
CA GLU A 88 -2.33 9.48 -8.54
C GLU A 88 -2.52 8.44 -9.65
N GLN A 89 -2.46 7.14 -9.34
CA GLN A 89 -2.79 6.10 -10.31
C GLN A 89 -4.25 6.19 -10.76
N GLU A 90 -4.55 5.73 -11.98
CA GLU A 90 -5.92 5.74 -12.51
C GLU A 90 -6.87 4.86 -11.69
N THR A 91 -6.36 3.77 -11.11
CA THR A 91 -7.13 2.82 -10.30
C THR A 91 -6.32 2.37 -9.07
N TRP A 92 -6.99 1.66 -8.16
CA TRP A 92 -6.33 1.06 -6.99
C TRP A 92 -5.16 0.17 -7.39
N THR A 93 -4.06 0.30 -6.64
CA THR A 93 -2.81 -0.40 -6.88
C THR A 93 -2.49 -1.34 -5.71
N GLU A 94 -2.13 -2.59 -6.01
CA GLU A 94 -1.72 -3.53 -4.97
C GLU A 94 -0.42 -3.08 -4.27
N THR A 95 -0.34 -3.24 -2.94
CA THR A 95 0.82 -2.81 -2.14
C THR A 95 2.17 -3.33 -2.67
N VAL A 96 2.23 -4.55 -3.21
CA VAL A 96 3.45 -5.10 -3.81
C VAL A 96 3.91 -4.29 -5.04
N LYS A 97 2.99 -3.72 -5.81
CA LYS A 97 3.32 -2.86 -6.96
C LYS A 97 3.85 -1.51 -6.50
N VAL A 98 3.30 -0.96 -5.40
CA VAL A 98 3.82 0.26 -4.75
C VAL A 98 5.23 0.05 -4.23
N LEU A 99 5.50 -1.09 -3.58
CA LEU A 99 6.85 -1.47 -3.14
C LEU A 99 7.82 -1.59 -4.33
N ARG A 100 7.43 -2.29 -5.40
CA ARG A 100 8.25 -2.40 -6.63
C ARG A 100 8.54 -1.03 -7.24
N HIS A 101 7.56 -0.13 -7.28
CA HIS A 101 7.74 1.23 -7.79
C HIS A 101 8.81 1.98 -7.00
N HIS A 102 8.66 2.12 -5.68
CA HIS A 102 9.63 2.86 -4.86
C HIS A 102 11.01 2.19 -4.82
N TYR A 103 11.07 0.87 -4.87
CA TYR A 103 12.34 0.16 -4.98
C TYR A 103 13.04 0.51 -6.30
N ASN A 104 12.34 0.44 -7.44
CA ASN A 104 12.91 0.78 -8.73
C ASN A 104 13.33 2.26 -8.82
N GLU A 105 12.55 3.18 -8.25
CA GLU A 105 12.94 4.59 -8.17
C GLU A 105 14.22 4.78 -7.34
N SER A 106 14.35 4.08 -6.20
CA SER A 106 15.57 4.13 -5.39
C SER A 106 16.79 3.61 -6.17
N LEU A 107 16.63 2.56 -6.98
CA LEU A 107 17.69 2.04 -7.86
C LEU A 107 18.11 3.07 -8.91
N ARG A 108 17.14 3.71 -9.56
CA ARG A 108 17.39 4.76 -10.59
C ARG A 108 18.13 5.95 -10.01
N LEU A 109 17.71 6.44 -8.84
CA LEU A 109 18.37 7.56 -8.16
C LEU A 109 19.82 7.25 -7.80
N LEU A 110 20.12 6.00 -7.42
CA LEU A 110 21.50 5.58 -7.13
C LEU A 110 22.34 5.48 -8.38
N GLN A 111 21.79 4.93 -9.47
CA GLN A 111 22.48 4.86 -10.75
C GLN A 111 22.82 6.28 -11.24
N TYR A 112 21.84 7.19 -11.21
CA TYR A 112 22.04 8.59 -11.58
C TYR A 112 23.12 9.28 -10.73
N LYS A 113 23.10 9.08 -9.41
CA LYS A 113 24.15 9.62 -8.51
C LYS A 113 25.54 9.06 -8.85
N LYS A 114 25.65 7.75 -9.16
CA LYS A 114 26.93 7.13 -9.55
C LYS A 114 27.46 7.71 -10.86
N GLU A 115 26.61 7.91 -11.86
CA GLU A 115 26.98 8.52 -13.14
C GLU A 115 27.41 9.99 -12.98
N PHE A 116 26.67 10.76 -12.18
CA PHE A 116 27.01 12.16 -11.92
C PHE A 116 28.37 12.33 -11.24
N ILE A 117 28.68 11.45 -10.27
CA ILE A 117 30.00 11.44 -9.59
C ILE A 117 31.11 11.06 -10.57
N LYS A 118 30.86 10.05 -11.42
CA LYS A 118 31.83 9.59 -12.44
C LYS A 118 32.16 10.68 -13.47
N ASN A 119 31.17 11.51 -13.82
CA ASN A 119 31.33 12.58 -14.82
C ASN A 119 31.96 13.88 -14.26
N LYS A 120 32.20 13.98 -12.93
CA LYS A 120 32.78 15.18 -12.28
C LYS A 120 34.25 15.03 -11.83
N GLN A 121 34.91 13.90 -12.07
CA GLN A 121 36.37 13.76 -11.91
C GLN A 121 36.99 13.49 -13.29
N PRO A 122 37.94 14.31 -13.77
CA PRO A 122 39.15 14.67 -13.04
C PRO A 122 39.48 16.18 -13.07
N LEU A 123 39.53 16.83 -11.90
CA LEU A 123 40.46 17.94 -11.69
C LEU A 123 40.88 17.95 -10.21
N GLU A 124 42.19 18.13 -10.03
CA GLU A 124 42.93 17.95 -8.78
C GLU A 124 42.41 18.81 -7.61
N GLY A 125 42.56 18.25 -6.40
CA GLY A 125 42.79 19.03 -5.18
C GLY A 125 41.62 19.84 -4.64
N SER A 126 40.80 19.24 -3.78
CA SER A 126 40.30 19.94 -2.58
C SER A 126 39.68 18.97 -1.57
N THR A 127 40.05 19.24 -0.33
CA THR A 127 39.70 18.59 0.92
C THR A 127 38.20 18.66 1.25
N GLU A 128 37.71 17.56 1.81
CA GLU A 128 36.54 17.43 2.69
C GLU A 128 35.17 17.87 2.15
N ASN A 129 34.41 16.88 1.68
CA ASN A 129 32.96 16.86 1.89
C ASN A 129 32.51 15.42 2.19
N SER A 130 32.51 15.07 3.47
CA SER A 130 32.29 13.73 4.05
C SER A 130 30.88 13.13 3.86
N LEU A 131 30.05 13.70 2.98
CA LEU A 131 28.70 13.21 2.68
C LEU A 131 28.60 12.50 1.33
N SER A 132 29.63 12.54 0.48
CA SER A 132 29.54 12.03 -0.90
C SER A 132 29.90 10.55 -1.08
N SER A 133 30.32 9.83 -0.03
CA SER A 133 30.95 8.50 -0.18
C SER A 133 30.18 7.30 0.39
N HIS A 134 29.03 7.47 1.06
CA HIS A 134 28.57 6.42 1.98
C HIS A 134 27.61 5.34 1.46
N TYR A 135 27.10 5.39 0.23
CA TYR A 135 26.20 4.34 -0.27
C TYR A 135 26.70 3.68 -1.56
N THR A 136 27.77 2.89 -1.43
CA THR A 136 28.13 1.87 -2.43
C THR A 136 27.13 0.70 -2.46
N VAL A 137 26.36 0.54 -1.37
CA VAL A 137 25.37 -0.52 -1.14
C VAL A 137 23.96 -0.02 -1.50
N LEU A 138 23.18 -0.85 -2.19
CA LEU A 138 21.78 -0.56 -2.51
C LEU A 138 20.92 -0.51 -1.23
N PRO A 139 20.01 0.47 -1.08
CA PRO A 139 19.09 0.52 0.03
C PRO A 139 18.11 -0.64 -0.07
N GLU A 140 17.83 -1.24 1.08
CA GLU A 140 16.68 -2.10 1.25
C GLU A 140 15.41 -1.25 1.40
N LEU A 141 14.28 -1.79 0.95
CA LEU A 141 12.96 -1.20 1.13
C LEU A 141 12.12 -2.17 1.95
N LYS A 142 11.59 -1.72 3.09
CA LYS A 142 10.68 -2.53 3.93
C LYS A 142 9.32 -1.87 4.06
N LEU A 143 8.27 -2.69 4.09
CA LEU A 143 6.92 -2.22 4.35
C LEU A 143 6.73 -2.03 5.87
N LEU A 144 6.45 -0.80 6.28
CA LEU A 144 6.10 -0.42 7.64
C LEU A 144 4.58 -0.55 7.82
N CYS A 145 4.16 -1.29 8.85
CA CYS A 145 2.75 -1.49 9.13
C CYS A 145 2.48 -1.72 10.63
N GLY A 146 1.20 -1.61 11.03
CA GLY A 146 0.74 -2.07 12.34
C GLY A 146 0.39 -3.55 12.34
N ALA A 147 0.23 -4.13 13.52
CA ALA A 147 -0.20 -5.53 13.67
C ALA A 147 -1.59 -5.82 13.07
N ASP A 148 -2.48 -4.82 13.07
CA ASP A 148 -3.79 -4.88 12.42
C ASP A 148 -3.67 -5.12 10.90
N PHE A 149 -2.70 -4.46 10.24
CA PHE A 149 -2.41 -4.69 8.83
C PHE A 149 -1.86 -6.09 8.57
N LEU A 150 -0.93 -6.58 9.41
CA LEU A 150 -0.34 -7.92 9.27
C LEU A 150 -1.41 -9.02 9.36
N GLN A 151 -2.35 -8.89 10.29
CA GLN A 151 -3.49 -9.81 10.43
C GLN A 151 -4.32 -9.91 9.14
N THR A 152 -4.42 -8.82 8.37
CA THR A 152 -5.23 -8.81 7.14
C THR A 152 -4.72 -9.77 6.07
N PHE A 153 -3.47 -10.24 6.13
CA PHE A 153 -2.96 -11.27 5.21
C PHE A 153 -3.73 -12.59 5.27
N GLN A 154 -4.41 -12.86 6.38
CA GLN A 154 -5.27 -14.04 6.53
C GLN A 154 -6.71 -13.77 6.08
N THR A 155 -7.09 -12.51 5.79
CA THR A 155 -8.44 -12.18 5.32
C THR A 155 -8.66 -12.81 3.93
N PRO A 156 -9.67 -13.70 3.78
CA PRO A 156 -9.94 -14.35 2.51
C PRO A 156 -10.13 -13.33 1.38
N ASN A 157 -9.53 -13.60 0.22
CA ASN A 157 -9.66 -12.80 -1.00
C ASN A 157 -9.17 -11.35 -0.90
N LEU A 158 -8.55 -10.92 0.21
CA LEU A 158 -8.00 -9.57 0.32
C LEU A 158 -6.59 -9.47 -0.29
N TRP A 159 -5.81 -10.54 -0.16
CA TRP A 159 -4.43 -10.61 -0.62
C TRP A 159 -4.20 -11.81 -1.54
N LYS A 160 -3.52 -11.59 -2.66
CA LYS A 160 -2.96 -12.66 -3.49
C LYS A 160 -1.79 -13.31 -2.75
N LYS A 161 -1.77 -14.64 -2.65
CA LYS A 161 -0.73 -15.39 -1.91
C LYS A 161 0.67 -15.09 -2.46
N GLU A 162 0.79 -14.97 -3.77
CA GLU A 162 2.01 -14.58 -4.48
C GLU A 162 2.49 -13.17 -4.15
N HIS A 163 1.55 -12.23 -3.91
CA HIS A 163 1.89 -10.88 -3.48
C HIS A 163 2.40 -10.87 -2.04
N VAL A 164 1.74 -11.60 -1.13
CA VAL A 164 2.21 -11.73 0.26
C VAL A 164 3.60 -12.34 0.30
N LYS A 165 3.81 -13.43 -0.47
CA LYS A 165 5.12 -14.09 -0.59
C LYS A 165 6.19 -13.09 -1.02
N GLU A 166 5.94 -12.34 -2.09
CA GLU A 166 6.93 -11.38 -2.58
C GLU A 166 7.22 -10.26 -1.58
N ILE A 167 6.20 -9.76 -0.88
CA ILE A 167 6.36 -8.74 0.16
C ILE A 167 7.34 -9.24 1.24
N VAL A 168 7.12 -10.44 1.79
CA VAL A 168 7.96 -10.94 2.89
C VAL A 168 9.31 -11.49 2.43
N GLU A 169 9.39 -12.02 1.21
CA GLU A 169 10.61 -12.60 0.65
C GLU A 169 11.58 -11.51 0.14
N LYS A 170 11.09 -10.55 -0.66
CA LYS A 170 11.97 -9.58 -1.34
C LYS A 170 12.16 -8.26 -0.60
N PHE A 171 11.11 -7.77 0.07
CA PHE A 171 11.14 -6.45 0.71
C PHE A 171 11.33 -6.58 2.22
N GLY A 172 10.42 -7.32 2.86
CA GLY A 172 10.36 -7.49 4.31
C GLY A 172 9.34 -6.55 4.95
N LEU A 173 9.07 -6.82 6.22
CA LEU A 173 8.07 -6.12 7.01
C LEU A 173 8.68 -5.56 8.29
N VAL A 174 8.22 -4.39 8.68
CA VAL A 174 8.47 -3.83 10.01
C VAL A 174 7.10 -3.60 10.63
N CYS A 175 6.70 -4.51 11.51
CA CYS A 175 5.39 -4.54 12.11
C CYS A 175 5.45 -4.01 13.55
N ILE A 176 4.77 -2.89 13.80
CA ILE A 176 4.64 -2.34 15.16
C ILE A 176 3.50 -3.07 15.88
N SER A 177 3.83 -3.75 16.97
CA SER A 177 2.85 -4.49 17.79
C SER A 177 2.14 -3.56 18.76
N ARG A 178 0.80 -3.66 18.82
CA ARG A 178 -0.05 -2.94 19.78
C ARG A 178 -0.46 -3.83 20.95
N ALA A 179 -0.91 -3.22 22.03
CA ALA A 179 -1.45 -3.95 23.17
C ALA A 179 -2.70 -4.75 22.76
N GLY A 180 -2.71 -6.06 23.04
CA GLY A 180 -3.81 -6.96 22.66
C GLY A 180 -3.68 -7.58 21.26
N SER A 181 -2.61 -7.29 20.52
CA SER A 181 -2.24 -8.02 19.29
C SER A 181 -1.03 -8.91 19.55
N ASP A 182 -1.06 -10.16 19.09
CA ASP A 182 0.10 -11.07 19.12
C ASP A 182 0.59 -11.35 17.68
N PRO A 183 1.39 -10.44 17.09
CA PRO A 183 1.92 -10.67 15.76
C PRO A 183 2.90 -11.85 15.68
N ALA A 184 3.49 -12.28 16.80
CA ALA A 184 4.33 -13.47 16.81
C ALA A 184 3.49 -14.74 16.60
N GLN A 185 2.33 -14.81 17.25
CA GLN A 185 1.36 -15.88 17.02
C GLN A 185 0.93 -15.95 15.54
N TYR A 186 0.53 -14.84 14.92
CA TYR A 186 0.10 -14.85 13.51
C TYR A 186 1.18 -15.30 12.53
N ILE A 187 2.45 -14.96 12.81
CA ILE A 187 3.57 -15.43 12.00
C ILE A 187 3.72 -16.95 12.15
N SER A 188 3.63 -17.47 13.38
CA SER A 188 3.78 -18.91 13.66
C SER A 188 2.68 -19.78 13.04
N GLU A 189 1.46 -19.23 12.91
CA GLU A 189 0.32 -19.93 12.31
C GLU A 189 0.35 -19.94 10.77
N SER A 190 1.22 -19.12 10.16
CA SER A 190 1.38 -19.05 8.71
C SER A 190 2.70 -19.66 8.28
N GLU A 191 2.65 -20.78 7.55
CA GLU A 191 3.84 -21.43 6.98
C GLU A 191 4.68 -20.45 6.13
N LEU A 192 3.99 -19.59 5.36
CA LEU A 192 4.64 -18.58 4.53
C LEU A 192 5.39 -17.52 5.36
N LEU A 193 4.74 -16.97 6.40
CA LEU A 193 5.36 -15.94 7.24
C LEU A 193 6.48 -16.53 8.09
N THR A 194 6.29 -17.74 8.63
CA THR A 194 7.32 -18.47 9.38
C THR A 194 8.56 -18.71 8.52
N LYS A 195 8.39 -19.12 7.25
CA LYS A 195 9.51 -19.32 6.32
C LYS A 195 10.36 -18.06 6.12
N PHE A 196 9.73 -16.89 6.09
CA PHE A 196 10.40 -15.60 5.87
C PHE A 196 10.51 -14.74 7.13
N GLN A 197 10.38 -15.34 8.33
CA GLN A 197 10.39 -14.61 9.61
C GLN A 197 11.64 -13.75 9.84
N HIS A 198 12.78 -14.17 9.27
CA HIS A 198 14.05 -13.44 9.37
C HIS A 198 14.02 -12.05 8.71
N ASN A 199 13.03 -11.81 7.84
CA ASN A 199 12.79 -10.55 7.15
C ASN A 199 11.54 -9.80 7.69
N ILE A 200 10.98 -10.26 8.81
CA ILE A 200 9.84 -9.66 9.49
C ILE A 200 10.30 -9.16 10.86
N PHE A 201 10.33 -7.85 11.05
CA PHE A 201 10.75 -7.19 12.28
C PHE A 201 9.53 -6.86 13.12
N LEU A 202 9.42 -7.49 14.29
CA LEU A 202 8.40 -7.15 15.28
C LEU A 202 8.94 -6.07 16.23
N VAL A 203 8.31 -4.91 16.23
CA VAL A 203 8.71 -3.78 17.06
C VAL A 203 7.67 -3.57 18.14
N LYS A 204 8.10 -3.67 19.39
CA LYS A 204 7.23 -3.45 20.55
C LYS A 204 7.05 -1.96 20.82
N GLU A 205 5.80 -1.50 20.83
CA GLU A 205 5.45 -0.21 21.38
C GLU A 205 5.26 -0.32 22.90
N TRP A 206 6.09 0.38 23.67
CA TRP A 206 6.02 0.37 25.13
C TRP A 206 5.01 1.38 25.70
N ILE A 207 4.75 2.46 24.96
CA ILE A 207 3.80 3.52 25.34
C ILE A 207 2.57 3.35 24.47
N GLN A 208 1.48 2.87 25.06
CA GLN A 208 0.24 2.61 24.33
C GLN A 208 -0.32 3.90 23.74
N ASN A 209 -0.38 3.97 22.41
CA ASN A 209 -0.90 5.13 21.67
C ASN A 209 -1.97 4.69 20.66
N GLU A 210 -3.18 4.42 21.14
CA GLU A 210 -4.29 3.84 20.36
C GLU A 210 -5.13 4.90 19.62
N ILE A 211 -4.48 5.87 18.95
CA ILE A 211 -5.19 6.90 18.17
C ILE A 211 -5.57 6.36 16.79
N SER A 212 -6.81 5.90 16.65
CA SER A 212 -7.35 5.47 15.35
C SER A 212 -7.94 6.62 14.53
N ALA A 213 -7.69 6.63 13.22
CA ALA A 213 -8.29 7.60 12.32
C ALA A 213 -9.83 7.58 12.33
N THR A 214 -10.44 6.41 12.57
CA THR A 214 -11.89 6.26 12.70
C THR A 214 -12.45 7.04 13.90
N GLN A 215 -11.79 6.95 15.07
CA GLN A 215 -12.20 7.74 16.24
C GLN A 215 -12.02 9.23 16.02
N ILE A 216 -10.96 9.65 15.30
CA ILE A 216 -10.76 11.05 14.92
C ILE A 216 -11.93 11.56 14.07
N ARG A 217 -12.33 10.83 13.02
CA ARG A 217 -13.48 11.23 12.18
C ARG A 217 -14.77 11.33 13.00
N TYR A 218 -15.03 10.36 13.88
CA TYR A 218 -16.20 10.37 14.74
C TYR A 218 -16.23 11.55 15.72
N ALA A 219 -15.08 11.89 16.33
CA ALA A 219 -14.95 13.05 17.20
C ALA A 219 -15.22 14.36 16.43
N LEU A 220 -14.63 14.50 15.24
CA LEU A 220 -14.83 15.66 14.37
C LEU A 220 -16.28 15.84 13.94
N CYS A 221 -16.97 14.76 13.53
CA CYS A 221 -18.39 14.80 13.17
C CYS A 221 -19.31 15.26 14.33
N ARG A 222 -18.83 15.16 15.58
CA ARG A 222 -19.56 15.56 16.79
C ARG A 222 -19.10 16.89 17.37
N GLY A 223 -18.21 17.60 16.69
CA GLY A 223 -17.62 18.85 17.19
C GLY A 223 -16.74 18.66 18.44
N LEU A 224 -16.25 17.44 18.68
CA LEU A 224 -15.34 17.16 19.79
C LEU A 224 -13.90 17.53 19.38
N SER A 225 -13.12 17.98 20.36
CA SER A 225 -11.71 18.31 20.13
C SER A 225 -10.89 17.08 19.79
N VAL A 226 -10.01 17.22 18.79
CA VAL A 226 -8.97 16.25 18.43
C VAL A 226 -7.56 16.81 18.62
N LYS A 227 -7.44 17.93 19.34
CA LYS A 227 -6.15 18.57 19.64
C LYS A 227 -5.23 17.58 20.37
N TYR A 228 -3.94 17.62 20.05
CA TYR A 228 -2.90 16.71 20.56
C TYR A 228 -2.98 15.26 20.08
N LEU A 229 -4.02 14.88 19.32
CA LEU A 229 -4.13 13.57 18.67
C LEU A 229 -3.66 13.62 17.20
N VAL A 230 -3.75 14.81 16.61
CA VAL A 230 -3.42 15.16 15.23
C VAL A 230 -2.70 16.51 15.25
N PRO A 231 -1.75 16.80 14.33
CA PRO A 231 -1.07 18.10 14.27
C PRO A 231 -2.04 19.27 14.07
N ASP A 232 -1.75 20.41 14.70
CA ASP A 232 -2.61 21.60 14.65
C ASP A 232 -2.82 22.09 13.20
N SER A 233 -1.80 22.01 12.33
CA SER A 233 -1.88 22.35 10.91
C SER A 233 -2.91 21.49 10.16
N VAL A 234 -2.99 20.20 10.49
CA VAL A 234 -3.99 19.28 9.93
C VAL A 234 -5.38 19.57 10.47
N ILE A 235 -5.52 19.91 11.75
CA ILE A 235 -6.80 20.30 12.34
C ILE A 235 -7.36 21.55 11.65
N SER A 236 -6.51 22.57 11.45
CA SER A 236 -6.88 23.79 10.71
C SER A 236 -7.30 23.48 9.28
N TYR A 237 -6.58 22.60 8.58
CA TYR A 237 -6.92 22.17 7.22
C TYR A 237 -8.28 21.46 7.16
N ILE A 238 -8.53 20.52 8.08
CA ILE A 238 -9.81 19.80 8.18
C ILE A 238 -10.97 20.77 8.38
N ALA A 239 -10.83 21.73 9.30
CA ALA A 239 -11.85 22.71 9.60
C ALA A 239 -12.12 23.64 8.41
N HIS A 240 -11.06 24.13 7.76
CA HIS A 240 -11.17 25.04 6.62
C HIS A 240 -11.89 24.42 5.42
N HIS A 241 -11.64 23.13 5.14
CA HIS A 241 -12.21 22.42 4.01
C HIS A 241 -13.48 21.60 4.34
N ASN A 242 -13.93 21.61 5.60
CA ASN A 242 -15.10 20.84 6.08
C ASN A 242 -15.07 19.36 5.63
N ILE A 243 -13.94 18.69 5.86
CA ILE A 243 -13.63 17.39 5.23
C ILE A 243 -14.42 16.22 5.83
N TYR A 244 -14.54 16.20 7.17
CA TYR A 244 -15.14 15.08 7.90
C TYR A 244 -16.53 15.45 8.40
N THR A 245 -17.53 15.00 7.66
CA THR A 245 -18.97 15.19 7.89
C THR A 245 -19.70 13.84 7.89
N GLU A 246 -20.97 13.83 8.32
CA GLU A 246 -21.81 12.63 8.20
C GLU A 246 -21.91 12.11 6.76
N GLU A 247 -21.98 13.01 5.78
CA GLU A 247 -21.98 12.66 4.36
C GLU A 247 -20.68 11.97 3.96
N SER A 248 -19.54 12.54 4.37
CA SER A 248 -18.23 11.96 4.06
C SER A 248 -18.07 10.54 4.64
N GLU A 249 -18.63 10.27 5.83
CA GLU A 249 -18.54 8.95 6.49
C GLU A 249 -19.42 7.89 5.81
N ARG A 250 -20.51 8.31 5.15
CA ARG A 250 -21.38 7.45 4.33
C ARG A 250 -20.82 7.18 2.93
N LYS A 251 -19.74 7.86 2.51
CA LYS A 251 -19.12 7.60 1.21
C LYS A 251 -18.66 6.14 1.11
N ASN A 252 -18.99 5.49 -0.01
CA ASN A 252 -18.74 4.06 -0.27
C ASN A 252 -19.42 3.12 0.76
N GLU A 253 -20.50 3.56 1.43
CA GLU A 253 -21.28 2.66 2.28
C GLU A 253 -21.94 1.56 1.45
N GLY A 254 -21.75 0.30 1.86
CA GLY A 254 -22.22 -0.86 1.11
C GLY A 254 -21.27 -1.33 0.00
N ASP A 255 -20.26 -0.55 -0.36
CA ASP A 255 -19.24 -0.97 -1.34
C ASP A 255 -18.28 -2.00 -0.75
N LEU A 256 -17.87 -2.95 -1.58
CA LEU A 256 -16.74 -3.82 -1.27
C LEU A 256 -15.42 -3.09 -1.53
N LEU A 257 -14.42 -3.36 -0.68
CA LEU A 257 -13.05 -2.92 -0.93
C LEU A 257 -12.58 -3.44 -2.29
N GLN A 258 -11.86 -2.61 -3.03
CA GLN A 258 -11.40 -2.94 -4.37
C GLN A 258 -10.62 -4.27 -4.50
N PRO A 259 -9.70 -4.63 -3.58
CA PRO A 259 -9.09 -5.96 -3.61
C PRO A 259 -10.13 -7.10 -3.58
N LEU A 260 -11.17 -6.99 -2.74
CA LEU A 260 -12.24 -7.99 -2.65
C LEU A 260 -13.10 -8.04 -3.92
N ARG A 261 -13.29 -6.91 -4.61
CA ARG A 261 -14.02 -6.85 -5.88
C ARG A 261 -13.30 -7.57 -7.01
N LEU A 262 -11.97 -7.46 -7.06
CA LEU A 262 -11.16 -8.13 -8.08
C LEU A 262 -11.18 -9.66 -7.92
N HIS A 263 -11.28 -10.14 -6.68
CA HIS A 263 -11.31 -11.56 -6.36
C HIS A 263 -12.70 -12.18 -6.39
N ASN A 264 -13.76 -11.39 -6.20
CA ASN A 264 -15.13 -11.88 -6.31
C ASN A 264 -15.59 -11.86 -7.78
N THR A 265 -15.58 -13.03 -8.42
CA THR A 265 -16.12 -13.18 -9.77
C THR A 265 -17.65 -13.11 -9.72
N THR A 266 -18.23 -12.09 -10.35
CA THR A 266 -19.69 -11.97 -10.52
C THR A 266 -20.05 -12.42 -11.93
N THR A 267 -20.96 -13.38 -12.05
CA THR A 267 -21.45 -13.87 -13.35
C THR A 267 -22.85 -13.32 -13.59
N THR A 268 -23.05 -12.59 -14.68
CA THR A 268 -24.35 -12.11 -15.12
C THR A 268 -24.70 -12.78 -16.45
N VAL A 269 -25.89 -13.37 -16.52
CA VAL A 269 -26.45 -13.95 -17.76
C VAL A 269 -27.68 -13.14 -18.15
N SER A 270 -27.69 -12.61 -19.37
CA SER A 270 -28.76 -11.77 -19.90
C SER A 270 -29.02 -12.07 -21.37
N TRP A 271 -30.20 -11.69 -21.86
CA TRP A 271 -30.53 -11.77 -23.28
C TRP A 271 -30.19 -10.46 -24.00
N GLU A 272 -29.57 -10.57 -25.17
CA GLU A 272 -29.35 -9.46 -26.11
C GLU A 272 -29.91 -9.89 -27.47
N GLY A 273 -31.19 -9.55 -27.72
CA GLY A 273 -31.93 -10.09 -28.86
C GLY A 273 -32.12 -11.61 -28.74
N ASP A 274 -31.65 -12.35 -29.74
CA ASP A 274 -31.67 -13.81 -29.82
C ASP A 274 -30.43 -14.48 -29.20
N LYS A 275 -29.52 -13.69 -28.63
CA LYS A 275 -28.26 -14.17 -28.05
C LYS A 275 -28.32 -14.20 -26.53
N LEU A 276 -27.84 -15.29 -25.95
CA LEU A 276 -27.62 -15.42 -24.52
C LEU A 276 -26.19 -14.95 -24.20
N LEU A 277 -26.09 -13.84 -23.50
CA LEU A 277 -24.84 -13.18 -23.13
C LEU A 277 -24.50 -13.51 -21.68
N CYS A 278 -23.33 -14.08 -21.45
CA CYS A 278 -22.72 -14.23 -20.14
C CYS A 278 -21.53 -13.29 -20.00
N VAL A 279 -21.55 -12.44 -18.97
CA VAL A 279 -20.44 -11.56 -18.59
C VAL A 279 -19.95 -11.96 -17.20
N GLN A 280 -18.68 -12.31 -17.09
CA GLN A 280 -18.02 -12.54 -15.82
C GLN A 280 -17.12 -11.35 -15.48
N LYS A 281 -17.52 -10.56 -14.49
CA LYS A 281 -16.70 -9.46 -13.95
C LYS A 281 -15.85 -9.98 -12.80
N GLY A 282 -14.57 -9.66 -12.76
CA GLY A 282 -13.64 -10.11 -11.72
C GLY A 282 -12.20 -10.19 -12.23
N GLU A 283 -11.54 -11.32 -11.98
CA GLU A 283 -10.09 -11.51 -12.18
C GLU A 283 -9.58 -11.33 -13.60
N LYS A 284 -10.40 -11.58 -14.62
CA LYS A 284 -10.01 -11.47 -16.03
C LYS A 284 -10.91 -10.51 -16.76
N GLU A 285 -10.29 -9.57 -17.47
CA GLU A 285 -10.96 -8.61 -18.32
C GLU A 285 -11.67 -9.31 -19.49
N ASP A 286 -12.81 -8.77 -19.93
CA ASP A 286 -13.65 -9.33 -21.00
C ASP A 286 -13.91 -10.84 -20.89
N ARG A 287 -13.99 -11.37 -19.67
CA ARG A 287 -14.30 -12.80 -19.46
C ARG A 287 -15.79 -13.01 -19.64
N GLY A 288 -16.17 -13.95 -20.49
CA GLY A 288 -17.57 -14.29 -20.70
C GLY A 288 -17.78 -15.22 -21.88
N TRP A 289 -19.03 -15.44 -22.21
CA TRP A 289 -19.41 -16.13 -23.43
C TRP A 289 -20.69 -15.56 -24.03
N THR A 290 -20.90 -15.75 -25.32
CA THR A 290 -22.15 -15.48 -26.01
C THR A 290 -22.58 -16.74 -26.72
N GLN A 291 -23.84 -17.14 -26.54
CA GLN A 291 -24.43 -18.30 -27.17
C GLN A 291 -25.62 -17.88 -28.02
N TRP A 292 -25.78 -18.44 -29.21
CA TRP A 292 -26.96 -18.22 -30.06
C TRP A 292 -27.22 -19.45 -30.94
N ILE A 293 -28.40 -19.50 -31.54
CA ILE A 293 -28.83 -20.58 -32.43
C ILE A 293 -29.01 -20.01 -33.84
N GLU A 294 -28.46 -20.69 -34.84
CA GLU A 294 -28.62 -20.36 -36.26
C GLU A 294 -28.95 -21.65 -37.03
N GLY A 295 -30.19 -21.79 -37.48
CA GLY A 295 -30.69 -23.05 -38.06
C GLY A 295 -30.64 -24.20 -37.04
N ASP A 296 -29.97 -25.30 -37.39
CA ASP A 296 -29.77 -26.48 -36.53
C ASP A 296 -28.43 -26.45 -35.77
N GLU A 297 -27.73 -25.31 -35.79
CA GLU A 297 -26.42 -25.14 -35.18
C GLU A 297 -26.50 -24.23 -33.95
N MET A 298 -25.83 -24.64 -32.87
CA MET A 298 -25.61 -23.84 -31.68
C MET A 298 -24.21 -23.25 -31.73
N HIS A 299 -24.11 -21.93 -31.74
CA HIS A 299 -22.85 -21.23 -31.69
C HIS A 299 -22.52 -20.81 -30.26
N LEU A 300 -21.25 -20.94 -29.89
CA LEU A 300 -20.70 -20.47 -28.63
C LEU A 300 -19.42 -19.67 -28.90
N GLU A 301 -19.40 -18.40 -28.53
CA GLU A 301 -18.21 -17.57 -28.52
C GLU A 301 -17.77 -17.35 -27.07
N ILE A 302 -16.61 -17.87 -26.70
CA ILE A 302 -15.99 -17.63 -25.39
C ILE A 302 -14.96 -16.52 -25.56
N ARG A 303 -14.94 -15.56 -24.64
CA ARG A 303 -14.02 -14.43 -24.63
C ARG A 303 -13.33 -14.27 -23.28
N VAL A 304 -12.06 -13.88 -23.33
CA VAL A 304 -11.26 -13.51 -22.15
C VAL A 304 -10.01 -12.75 -22.57
N CYS A 305 -9.71 -11.62 -21.91
CA CYS A 305 -8.52 -10.80 -22.14
C CYS A 305 -8.33 -10.42 -23.62
N GLY A 306 -9.42 -10.06 -24.30
CA GLY A 306 -9.42 -9.72 -25.73
C GLY A 306 -9.23 -10.91 -26.70
N VAL A 307 -9.05 -12.13 -26.18
CA VAL A 307 -8.97 -13.36 -26.98
C VAL A 307 -10.35 -13.97 -27.11
N LYS A 308 -10.71 -14.44 -28.31
CA LYS A 308 -11.99 -15.08 -28.62
C LYS A 308 -11.79 -16.49 -29.17
N CYS A 309 -12.64 -17.41 -28.75
CA CYS A 309 -12.74 -18.76 -29.27
C CYS A 309 -14.19 -19.04 -29.66
N LYS A 310 -14.42 -19.46 -30.91
CA LYS A 310 -15.76 -19.80 -31.41
C LYS A 310 -15.87 -21.30 -31.64
N GLN A 311 -16.92 -21.89 -31.09
CA GLN A 311 -17.30 -23.29 -31.27
C GLN A 311 -18.70 -23.36 -31.87
N VAL A 312 -18.93 -24.36 -32.72
CA VAL A 312 -20.22 -24.64 -33.33
C VAL A 312 -20.58 -26.08 -33.03
N PHE A 313 -21.77 -26.28 -32.51
CA PHE A 313 -22.28 -27.58 -32.12
C PHE A 313 -23.51 -27.89 -32.96
N LYS A 314 -23.53 -29.09 -33.54
CA LYS A 314 -24.70 -29.61 -34.25
C LYS A 314 -25.23 -30.79 -33.47
N LYS A 315 -26.55 -30.84 -33.28
CA LYS A 315 -27.19 -31.98 -32.63
C LYS A 315 -27.00 -33.21 -33.53
N VAL A 316 -26.40 -34.27 -32.98
CA VAL A 316 -26.35 -35.57 -33.66
C VAL A 316 -27.75 -36.17 -33.56
N GLN A 317 -28.33 -36.52 -34.71
CA GLN A 317 -29.64 -37.18 -34.79
C GLN A 317 -29.59 -38.59 -34.21
#